data_AF-A0A2D5ZIR0-F1
#
_entry.id   AF-A0A2D5ZIR0-F1
#
_cell.length_a   1.000
_cell.length_b   1.000
_cell.length_c   1.000
_cell.angle_alpha   90.00
_cell.angle_beta   90.00
_cell.angle_gamma   90.00
#
_symmetry.space_group_name_H-M   'P 1'
#
loop_
_entity.id
_entity.type
_entity.pdbx_description
1 polymer ?
#
loop_
_entity_poly.entity_id
_entity_poly.type
_entity_poly.pdbx_seq_one_letter_code
_entity_poly.pdbx_strand_id
1 'polypeptide(L)'
;GRMLTPLPFDLGLVIMGNNQVAVDSVCSRIIGLDPMEIEHIRLAHERGFGPTELREIDVLGDIGLDEASERASGFRTGLIRVEDYFEGTKIRAYSGPPPGGEDYCWGGCPGALEEAVEILRVIDQGADAKMPAIHIVFGRYEGEIPAAPNEWVVFIGDCASFEGSIGSRRAHVIDIYRDRLSRHPVSARHDDVIMKMFRTMRETHRLRSNRHIRLKGCPVSVAEQLLVLAAAAGIPNPYLAPARAIPFANSYFSWRTHSVLRRLRGDPYNKRGLAERGAAKTELPAN
;
A
#
# COMPACT_ATOMS: atom_id res chain seq x y z
N GLY A 1 7.29 12.59 9.42
CA GLY A 1 7.87 11.89 8.24
C GLY A 1 6.73 11.37 7.39
N ARG A 2 7.00 10.53 6.39
CA ARG A 2 5.95 9.78 5.70
C ARG A 2 5.83 8.38 6.31
N MET A 3 4.68 7.75 6.17
CA MET A 3 4.38 6.46 6.81
C MET A 3 5.23 5.34 6.20
N LEU A 4 5.31 5.27 4.86
CA LEU A 4 5.95 4.16 4.14
C LEU A 4 7.10 4.53 3.21
N THR A 5 7.26 5.82 2.94
CA THR A 5 8.28 6.28 1.99
C THR A 5 9.33 7.11 2.72
N PRO A 6 10.62 6.92 2.41
CA PRO A 6 11.64 7.82 2.91
C PRO A 6 11.37 9.23 2.37
N LEU A 7 11.84 10.24 3.10
CA LEU A 7 11.91 11.58 2.52
C LEU A 7 12.97 11.55 1.41
N PRO A 8 12.71 12.19 0.25
CA PRO A 8 13.70 12.24 -0.83
C PRO A 8 15.05 12.69 -0.28
N PHE A 9 16.07 11.89 -0.57
CA PHE A 9 17.42 12.07 -0.06
C PHE A 9 18.39 12.02 -1.24
N ASP A 10 19.19 13.07 -1.40
CA ASP A 10 20.15 13.18 -2.48
C ASP A 10 21.43 12.41 -2.12
N LEU A 11 21.44 11.11 -2.45
CA LEU A 11 22.58 10.22 -2.17
C LEU A 11 23.72 10.42 -3.19
N GLY A 12 23.41 10.92 -4.39
CA GLY A 12 24.41 11.12 -5.45
C GLY A 12 25.05 9.84 -5.99
N LEU A 13 24.39 8.68 -5.87
CA LEU A 13 24.91 7.38 -6.32
C LEU A 13 24.01 6.74 -7.39
N VAL A 14 24.65 6.07 -8.35
CA VAL A 14 23.99 5.15 -9.27
C VAL A 14 24.49 3.75 -8.95
N ILE A 15 23.60 2.92 -8.39
CA ILE A 15 23.92 1.55 -7.97
C ILE A 15 23.27 0.58 -8.96
N MET A 16 24.07 -0.32 -9.52
CA MET A 16 23.64 -1.31 -10.49
C MET A 16 24.30 -2.65 -10.17
N GLY A 17 23.59 -3.75 -10.43
CA GLY A 17 24.14 -5.09 -10.25
C GLY A 17 23.36 -6.12 -11.05
N ASN A 18 23.96 -7.29 -11.21
CA ASN A 18 23.37 -8.43 -11.92
C ASN A 18 22.54 -9.35 -11.01
N ASN A 19 22.49 -9.05 -9.70
CA ASN A 19 21.78 -9.82 -8.70
C ASN A 19 20.93 -8.90 -7.82
N GLN A 20 19.61 -9.06 -7.89
CA GLN A 20 18.65 -8.17 -7.23
C GLN A 20 18.79 -8.17 -5.71
N VAL A 21 18.90 -9.36 -5.10
CA VAL A 21 19.03 -9.47 -3.64
C VAL A 21 20.37 -8.93 -3.16
N ALA A 22 21.45 -9.11 -3.92
CA ALA A 22 22.75 -8.54 -3.59
C ALA A 22 22.72 -7.00 -3.65
N VAL A 23 22.11 -6.42 -4.69
CA VAL A 23 21.92 -4.96 -4.81
C VAL A 23 21.13 -4.42 -3.61
N ASP A 24 19.98 -5.02 -3.30
CA ASP A 24 19.17 -4.60 -2.16
C ASP A 24 19.93 -4.75 -0.84
N SER A 25 20.76 -5.78 -0.70
CA SER A 25 21.58 -6.03 0.49
C SER A 25 22.72 -5.04 0.67
N VAL A 26 23.33 -4.56 -0.42
CA VAL A 26 24.34 -3.50 -0.39
C VAL A 26 23.67 -2.16 -0.07
N CYS A 27 22.56 -1.82 -0.75
CA CYS A 27 21.80 -0.59 -0.51
C CYS A 27 21.28 -0.50 0.94
N SER A 28 20.81 -1.61 1.51
CA SER A 28 20.36 -1.67 2.90
C SER A 28 21.48 -1.28 3.86
N ARG A 29 22.69 -1.80 3.65
CA ARG A 29 23.86 -1.47 4.48
C ARG A 29 24.33 -0.04 4.30
N ILE A 30 24.28 0.51 3.08
CA ILE A 30 24.59 1.93 2.82
C ILE A 30 23.74 2.83 3.72
N ILE A 31 22.45 2.52 3.90
CA ILE A 31 21.55 3.30 4.76
C ILE A 31 21.48 2.80 6.21
N GLY A 32 22.42 1.93 6.63
CA GLY A 32 22.55 1.46 8.02
C GLY A 32 21.51 0.43 8.47
N LEU A 33 20.92 -0.34 7.53
CA LEU A 33 19.99 -1.42 7.83
C LEU A 33 20.63 -2.80 7.63
N ASP A 34 20.23 -3.78 8.44
CA ASP A 34 20.52 -5.18 8.18
C ASP A 34 19.54 -5.74 7.13
N PRO A 35 20.00 -6.24 5.96
CA PRO A 35 19.12 -6.86 4.98
C PRO A 35 18.31 -8.05 5.51
N MET A 36 18.79 -8.75 6.54
CA MET A 36 18.07 -9.90 7.10
C MET A 36 16.91 -9.49 8.00
N GLU A 37 16.89 -8.25 8.49
CA GLU A 37 15.73 -7.66 9.19
C GLU A 37 14.66 -7.17 8.21
N ILE A 38 15.00 -7.00 6.93
CA ILE A 38 14.07 -6.59 5.88
C ILE A 38 13.36 -7.83 5.33
N GLU A 39 12.08 -8.00 5.70
CA GLU A 39 11.32 -9.22 5.48
C GLU A 39 11.36 -9.73 4.02
N HIS A 40 11.19 -8.86 3.03
CA HIS A 40 11.17 -9.29 1.63
C HIS A 40 12.55 -9.72 1.10
N ILE A 41 13.64 -9.13 1.61
CA ILE A 41 15.01 -9.54 1.28
C ILE A 41 15.29 -10.90 1.92
N ARG A 42 15.02 -11.05 3.22
CA ARG A 42 15.15 -12.33 3.95
C ARG A 42 14.36 -13.46 3.27
N LEU A 43 13.08 -13.24 2.98
CA LEU A 43 12.21 -14.23 2.34
C LEU A 43 12.69 -14.60 0.93
N ALA A 44 13.28 -13.67 0.18
CA ALA A 44 13.89 -13.97 -1.10
C ALA A 44 15.14 -14.84 -0.92
N HIS A 45 15.99 -14.50 0.06
CA HIS A 45 17.20 -15.25 0.36
C HIS A 45 16.92 -16.69 0.79
N GLU A 46 15.97 -16.90 1.71
CA GLU A 46 15.52 -18.22 2.18
C GLU A 46 14.95 -19.09 1.06
N ARG A 47 14.48 -18.48 -0.04
CA ARG A 47 14.00 -19.17 -1.24
C ARG A 47 15.12 -19.43 -2.26
N GLY A 48 16.38 -19.20 -1.87
CA GLY A 48 17.56 -19.47 -2.68
C GLY A 48 18.00 -18.32 -3.57
N PHE A 49 17.35 -17.15 -3.52
CA PHE A 49 17.91 -15.94 -4.14
C PHE A 49 19.03 -15.35 -3.25
N GLY A 50 19.77 -14.35 -3.72
CA GLY A 50 20.94 -13.84 -2.98
C GLY A 50 22.23 -13.95 -3.77
N PRO A 51 23.36 -13.56 -3.16
CA PRO A 51 23.60 -13.54 -1.71
C PRO A 51 23.13 -12.27 -0.97
N THR A 52 23.13 -12.33 0.36
CA THR A 52 22.90 -11.19 1.27
C THR A 52 24.16 -10.75 2.03
N GLU A 53 25.21 -11.56 2.01
CA GLU A 53 26.45 -11.37 2.76
C GLU A 53 27.49 -10.63 1.92
N LEU A 54 28.09 -9.56 2.46
CA LEU A 54 29.04 -8.72 1.71
C LEU A 54 30.26 -9.49 1.18
N ARG A 55 30.74 -10.49 1.92
CA ARG A 55 31.89 -11.31 1.49
C ARG A 55 31.61 -12.13 0.22
N GLU A 56 30.34 -12.29 -0.15
CA GLU A 56 29.87 -13.04 -1.33
C GLU A 56 29.47 -12.07 -2.46
N ILE A 57 29.69 -10.76 -2.27
CA ILE A 57 29.30 -9.70 -3.20
C ILE A 57 30.54 -8.90 -3.61
N ASP A 58 30.88 -8.96 -4.89
CA ASP A 58 31.92 -8.10 -5.46
C ASP A 58 31.38 -6.68 -5.67
N VAL A 59 31.76 -5.78 -4.77
CA VAL A 59 31.42 -4.35 -4.87
C VAL A 59 32.54 -3.63 -5.61
N LEU A 60 32.23 -3.15 -6.81
CA LEU A 60 33.13 -2.36 -7.66
C LEU A 60 32.56 -0.96 -7.87
N GLY A 61 33.41 0.03 -8.01
CA GLY A 61 32.98 1.41 -8.23
C GLY A 61 34.10 2.42 -8.15
N ASP A 62 33.74 3.67 -8.41
CA ASP A 62 34.56 4.86 -8.18
C ASP A 62 34.70 5.20 -6.69
N ILE A 63 33.78 4.72 -5.84
CA ILE A 63 33.83 4.86 -4.39
C ILE A 63 33.64 3.52 -3.67
N GLY A 64 34.12 3.44 -2.42
CA GLY A 64 33.93 2.28 -1.55
C GLY A 64 32.61 2.32 -0.76
N LEU A 65 32.28 1.19 -0.13
CA LEU A 65 31.07 1.05 0.69
C LEU A 65 31.04 1.98 1.91
N ASP A 66 32.20 2.23 2.53
CA ASP A 66 32.31 3.13 3.69
C ASP A 66 31.98 4.57 3.30
N GLU A 67 32.52 5.06 2.18
CA GLU A 67 32.21 6.39 1.66
C GLU A 67 30.73 6.51 1.25
N ALA A 68 30.17 5.46 0.61
CA ALA A 68 28.75 5.43 0.28
C ALA A 68 27.86 5.52 1.52
N SER A 69 28.24 4.82 2.60
CA SER A 69 27.54 4.87 3.89
C SER A 69 27.65 6.24 4.56
N GLU A 70 28.82 6.88 4.48
CA GLU A 70 29.02 8.24 4.97
C GLU A 70 28.11 9.25 4.23
N ARG A 71 28.00 9.12 2.91
CA ARG A 71 27.08 9.95 2.10
C ARG A 71 25.60 9.74 2.46
N ALA A 72 25.24 8.55 2.93
CA ALA A 72 23.90 8.25 3.40
C ALA A 72 23.61 8.78 4.82
N SER A 73 24.56 9.46 5.46
CA SER A 73 24.36 10.06 6.78
C SER A 73 23.15 10.99 6.80
N GLY A 74 22.23 10.74 7.75
CA GLY A 74 20.97 11.47 7.86
C GLY A 74 19.84 10.95 6.97
N PHE A 75 20.03 9.82 6.27
CA PHE A 75 18.94 9.13 5.57
C PHE A 75 17.84 8.73 6.56
N ARG A 76 16.58 9.03 6.20
CA ARG A 76 15.41 8.70 7.02
C ARG A 76 14.53 7.71 6.27
N THR A 77 14.57 6.46 6.71
CA THR A 77 13.86 5.32 6.08
C THR A 77 12.37 5.53 5.94
N GLY A 78 11.74 6.23 6.88
CA GLY A 78 10.30 6.48 6.86
C GLY A 78 9.53 5.20 7.13
N LEU A 79 9.31 4.89 8.40
CA LEU A 79 8.49 3.78 8.89
C LEU A 79 7.75 4.25 10.14
N ILE A 80 6.77 5.12 9.93
CA ILE A 80 5.94 5.66 11.01
C ILE A 80 4.68 4.81 11.07
N ARG A 81 4.30 4.30 12.24
CA ARG A 81 3.07 3.51 12.36
C ARG A 81 1.87 4.34 11.92
N VAL A 82 0.85 3.69 11.37
CA VAL A 82 -0.35 4.38 10.86
C VAL A 82 -1.05 5.19 11.96
N GLU A 83 -1.02 4.73 13.20
CA GLU A 83 -1.53 5.48 14.35
C GLU A 83 -0.75 6.79 14.57
N ASP A 84 0.57 6.69 14.65
CA ASP A 84 1.47 7.82 14.89
C ASP A 84 1.43 8.83 13.74
N TYR A 85 1.25 8.34 12.50
CA TYR A 85 1.13 9.20 11.31
C TYR A 85 -0.08 10.14 11.40
N PHE A 86 -1.18 9.67 12.00
CA PHE A 86 -2.41 10.45 12.14
C PHE A 86 -2.55 11.14 13.50
N GLU A 87 -1.52 11.09 14.35
CA GLU A 87 -1.53 11.80 15.63
C GLU A 87 -1.78 13.31 15.43
N GLY A 88 -2.66 13.87 16.27
CA GLY A 88 -3.08 15.28 16.16
C GLY A 88 -4.08 15.58 15.03
N THR A 89 -4.46 14.58 14.22
CA THR A 89 -5.51 14.74 13.20
C THR A 89 -6.88 14.26 13.71
N LYS A 90 -7.91 14.37 12.87
CA LYS A 90 -9.25 13.82 13.12
C LYS A 90 -9.41 12.38 12.66
N ILE A 91 -8.35 11.78 12.11
CA ILE A 91 -8.31 10.37 11.71
C ILE A 91 -7.70 9.59 12.87
N ARG A 92 -8.36 8.52 13.30
CA ARG A 92 -7.86 7.57 14.32
C ARG A 92 -7.74 6.21 13.68
N ALA A 93 -6.52 5.71 13.57
CA ALA A 93 -6.27 4.36 13.06
C ALA A 93 -6.24 3.34 14.21
N TYR A 94 -6.68 2.14 13.90
CA TYR A 94 -6.63 0.96 14.75
C TYR A 94 -6.07 -0.17 13.89
N SER A 95 -4.77 -0.44 13.99
CA SER A 95 -4.12 -1.46 13.19
C SER A 95 -3.67 -2.65 14.02
N GLY A 96 -3.88 -3.83 13.48
CA GLY A 96 -3.35 -5.06 14.03
C GLY A 96 -3.02 -6.06 12.92
N PRO A 97 -2.51 -7.25 13.30
CA PRO A 97 -2.04 -8.22 12.34
C PRO A 97 -3.18 -8.72 11.44
N PRO A 98 -2.91 -8.98 10.15
CA PRO A 98 -3.81 -9.79 9.32
C PRO A 98 -3.79 -11.26 9.81
N PRO A 99 -4.75 -12.09 9.38
CA PRO A 99 -4.71 -13.53 9.68
C PRO A 99 -3.37 -14.16 9.28
N GLY A 100 -2.69 -14.78 10.24
CA GLY A 100 -1.37 -15.41 10.07
C GLY A 100 -0.17 -14.47 10.08
N GLY A 101 -0.36 -13.16 10.31
CA GLY A 101 0.72 -12.20 10.49
C GLY A 101 1.02 -11.90 11.97
N GLU A 102 2.19 -11.33 12.23
CA GLU A 102 2.62 -10.89 13.57
C GLU A 102 2.40 -9.39 13.79
N ASP A 103 2.56 -8.58 12.74
CA ASP A 103 2.31 -7.13 12.73
C ASP A 103 1.29 -6.74 11.65
N TYR A 104 0.82 -5.50 11.68
CA TYR A 104 -0.13 -4.99 10.69
C TYR A 104 0.51 -4.86 9.29
N CYS A 105 -0.33 -4.89 8.25
CA CYS A 105 0.13 -4.81 6.87
C CYS A 105 0.49 -3.36 6.48
N TRP A 106 1.71 -2.92 6.81
CA TRP A 106 2.27 -1.58 6.54
C TRP A 106 1.93 -1.04 5.15
N GLY A 107 2.41 -1.71 4.09
CA GLY A 107 2.21 -1.28 2.70
C GLY A 107 0.83 -1.56 2.10
N GLY A 108 -0.07 -2.19 2.85
CA GLY A 108 -1.39 -2.60 2.35
C GLY A 108 -2.40 -1.45 2.32
N CYS A 109 -3.56 -1.68 2.94
CA CYS A 109 -4.58 -0.66 3.05
C CYS A 109 -4.12 0.63 3.77
N PRO A 110 -3.27 0.58 4.82
CA PRO A 110 -2.72 1.78 5.46
C PRO A 110 -1.92 2.68 4.50
N GLY A 111 -1.09 2.11 3.63
CA GLY A 111 -0.38 2.89 2.61
C GLY A 111 -1.30 3.54 1.58
N ALA A 112 -2.34 2.79 1.15
CA ALA A 112 -3.35 3.34 0.28
C ALA A 112 -4.21 4.43 0.97
N LEU A 113 -4.35 4.39 2.30
CA LEU A 113 -4.96 5.46 3.09
C LEU A 113 -4.08 6.70 3.11
N GLU A 114 -2.78 6.55 3.39
CA GLU A 114 -1.80 7.65 3.33
C GLU A 114 -1.88 8.35 1.97
N GLU A 115 -1.80 7.60 0.87
CA GLU A 115 -1.89 8.16 -0.49
C GLU A 115 -3.22 8.89 -0.73
N ALA A 116 -4.35 8.32 -0.29
CA ALA A 116 -5.66 8.96 -0.43
C ALA A 116 -5.75 10.30 0.32
N VAL A 117 -5.22 10.37 1.55
CA VAL A 117 -5.20 11.60 2.34
C VAL A 117 -4.29 12.65 1.71
N GLU A 118 -3.09 12.26 1.25
CA GLU A 118 -2.16 13.18 0.57
C GLU A 118 -2.75 13.72 -0.73
N ILE A 119 -3.44 12.88 -1.52
CA ILE A 119 -4.17 13.34 -2.71
C ILE A 119 -5.22 14.40 -2.32
N LEU A 120 -5.98 14.20 -1.24
CA LEU A 120 -6.97 15.20 -0.79
C LEU A 120 -6.31 16.51 -0.38
N ARG A 121 -5.20 16.47 0.35
CA ARG A 121 -4.45 17.65 0.79
C ARG A 121 -3.90 18.47 -0.39
N VAL A 122 -3.47 17.79 -1.46
CA VAL A 122 -3.04 18.45 -2.70
C VAL A 122 -4.20 19.10 -3.45
N ILE A 123 -5.38 18.47 -3.44
CA ILE A 123 -6.57 18.96 -4.16
C ILE A 123 -7.26 20.10 -3.40
N ASP A 124 -7.30 20.02 -2.08
CA ASP A 124 -7.98 20.97 -1.20
C ASP A 124 -7.10 21.23 0.03
N GLN A 125 -6.46 22.40 0.08
CA GLN A 125 -5.61 22.79 1.21
C GLN A 125 -6.38 22.87 2.55
N GLY A 126 -7.72 22.94 2.50
CA GLY A 126 -8.58 22.88 3.68
C GLY A 126 -9.04 21.46 4.04
N ALA A 127 -8.49 20.41 3.42
CA ALA A 127 -8.94 19.04 3.59
C ALA A 127 -8.91 18.58 5.06
N ASP A 128 -7.81 18.83 5.79
CA ASP A 128 -7.68 18.43 7.19
C ASP A 128 -8.71 19.13 8.10
N ALA A 129 -8.99 20.41 7.83
CA ALA A 129 -9.99 21.17 8.58
C ALA A 129 -11.41 20.62 8.34
N LYS A 130 -11.73 20.28 7.08
CA LYS A 130 -13.03 19.73 6.64
C LYS A 130 -13.25 18.28 7.06
N MET A 131 -12.18 17.52 7.26
CA MET A 131 -12.26 16.11 7.65
C MET A 131 -13.09 15.97 8.93
N PRO A 132 -14.10 15.08 8.99
CA PRO A 132 -14.78 14.77 10.24
C PRO A 132 -13.91 13.82 11.07
N ALA A 133 -14.28 13.61 12.34
CA ALA A 133 -13.71 12.52 13.10
C ALA A 133 -14.08 11.17 12.47
N ILE A 134 -13.04 10.36 12.21
CA ILE A 134 -13.14 9.06 11.55
C ILE A 134 -12.22 8.06 12.22
N HIS A 135 -12.77 6.88 12.49
CA HIS A 135 -12.10 5.72 13.06
C HIS A 135 -11.89 4.70 11.95
N ILE A 136 -10.65 4.28 11.72
CA ILE A 136 -10.28 3.40 10.62
C ILE A 136 -9.63 2.14 11.18
N VAL A 137 -10.19 0.97 10.87
CA VAL A 137 -9.73 -0.31 11.38
C VAL A 137 -9.06 -1.11 10.27
N PHE A 138 -7.84 -1.59 10.55
CA PHE A 138 -7.03 -2.45 9.68
C PHE A 138 -6.63 -3.73 10.42
N GLY A 139 -6.75 -4.87 9.75
CA GLY A 139 -6.42 -6.16 10.37
C GLY A 139 -7.28 -6.46 11.59
N ARG A 140 -6.78 -7.29 12.51
CA ARG A 140 -7.50 -7.66 13.74
C ARG A 140 -7.35 -6.57 14.80
N TYR A 141 -8.47 -6.07 15.31
CA TYR A 141 -8.51 -5.18 16.46
C TYR A 141 -9.49 -5.66 17.53
N GLU A 142 -9.06 -5.68 18.78
CA GLU A 142 -9.88 -6.03 19.94
C GLU A 142 -9.88 -4.87 20.93
N GLY A 143 -11.06 -4.46 21.38
CA GLY A 143 -11.20 -3.39 22.37
C GLY A 143 -12.25 -2.35 22.02
N GLU A 144 -12.01 -1.11 22.45
CA GLU A 144 -12.97 -0.02 22.30
C GLU A 144 -12.61 0.87 21.10
N ILE A 145 -13.64 1.23 20.33
CA ILE A 145 -13.63 2.34 19.39
C ILE A 145 -14.57 3.40 19.98
N PRO A 146 -14.03 4.48 20.58
CA PRO A 146 -14.84 5.50 21.26
C PRO A 146 -15.47 6.48 20.25
N ALA A 147 -16.15 5.94 19.24
CA ALA A 147 -16.82 6.72 18.21
C ALA A 147 -18.15 7.28 18.73
N ALA A 148 -18.32 8.60 18.60
CA ALA A 148 -19.62 9.22 18.83
C ALA A 148 -20.62 8.84 17.71
N PRO A 149 -21.95 8.96 17.93
CA PRO A 149 -22.95 8.54 16.93
C PRO A 149 -22.86 9.23 15.57
N ASN A 150 -22.21 10.38 15.50
CA ASN A 150 -21.96 11.16 14.29
C ASN A 150 -20.53 10.97 13.73
N GLU A 151 -19.69 10.12 14.31
CA GLU A 151 -18.35 9.85 13.80
C GLU A 151 -18.38 8.68 12.81
N TRP A 152 -17.43 8.67 11.88
CA TRP A 152 -17.32 7.59 10.91
C TRP A 152 -16.51 6.43 11.48
N VAL A 153 -16.95 5.20 11.22
CA VAL A 153 -16.19 3.97 11.51
C VAL A 153 -16.05 3.17 10.23
N VAL A 154 -14.81 3.01 9.76
CA VAL A 154 -14.51 2.40 8.47
C VAL A 154 -13.57 1.21 8.65
N PHE A 155 -14.05 0.01 8.32
CA PHE A 155 -13.25 -1.21 8.28
C PHE A 155 -12.66 -1.35 6.88
N ILE A 156 -11.33 -1.36 6.75
CA ILE A 156 -10.66 -1.37 5.44
C ILE A 156 -9.84 -2.65 5.27
N GLY A 157 -10.28 -3.47 4.32
CA GLY A 157 -9.58 -4.68 3.91
C GLY A 157 -10.34 -5.96 4.23
N ASP A 158 -10.05 -7.00 3.46
CA ASP A 158 -10.60 -8.33 3.69
C ASP A 158 -10.14 -8.90 5.04
N CYS A 159 -8.94 -8.52 5.50
CA CYS A 159 -8.37 -8.92 6.79
C CYS A 159 -8.92 -8.16 7.99
N ALA A 160 -9.72 -7.10 7.80
CA ALA A 160 -10.25 -6.32 8.91
C ALA A 160 -11.25 -7.16 9.71
N SER A 161 -10.94 -7.40 10.98
CA SER A 161 -11.80 -8.04 11.98
C SER A 161 -11.83 -7.22 13.26
N PHE A 162 -12.94 -7.30 13.98
CA PHE A 162 -13.16 -6.51 15.18
C PHE A 162 -13.98 -7.26 16.21
N GLU A 163 -13.55 -7.22 17.46
CA GLU A 163 -14.34 -7.65 18.60
C GLU A 163 -14.27 -6.61 19.72
N GLY A 164 -15.42 -6.09 20.14
CA GLY A 164 -15.48 -5.14 21.23
C GLY A 164 -16.67 -4.19 21.17
N SER A 165 -16.45 -2.91 21.46
CA SER A 165 -17.49 -1.88 21.47
C SER A 165 -17.18 -0.72 20.55
N ILE A 166 -18.20 -0.24 19.85
CA ILE A 166 -18.20 1.01 19.09
C ILE A 166 -19.15 1.97 19.81
N GLY A 167 -18.57 2.96 20.49
CA GLY A 167 -19.30 3.76 21.48
C GLY A 167 -19.96 2.85 22.51
N SER A 168 -21.26 3.01 22.73
CA SER A 168 -22.02 2.19 23.70
C SER A 168 -22.50 0.82 23.18
N ARG A 169 -22.20 0.47 21.92
CA ARG A 169 -22.73 -0.75 21.29
C ARG A 169 -21.65 -1.81 21.15
N ARG A 170 -21.94 -3.04 21.58
CA ARG A 170 -21.11 -4.20 21.23
C ARG A 170 -21.19 -4.45 19.73
N ALA A 171 -20.05 -4.71 19.11
CA ALA A 171 -19.95 -5.05 17.70
C ALA A 171 -18.92 -6.15 17.47
N HIS A 172 -19.18 -6.94 16.44
CA HIS A 172 -18.33 -8.04 16.03
C HIS A 172 -18.28 -8.07 14.50
N VAL A 173 -17.07 -8.06 13.95
CA VAL A 173 -16.79 -8.08 12.51
C VAL A 173 -15.82 -9.21 12.23
N ILE A 174 -16.25 -10.16 11.42
CA ILE A 174 -15.42 -11.30 11.00
C ILE A 174 -14.66 -10.90 9.73
N ASP A 175 -13.38 -11.27 9.63
CA ASP A 175 -12.62 -11.08 8.40
C ASP A 175 -13.18 -11.97 7.27
N ILE A 176 -12.88 -11.60 6.04
CA ILE A 176 -13.20 -12.39 4.84
C ILE A 176 -11.92 -12.69 4.07
N TYR A 177 -10.79 -12.73 4.79
CA TYR A 177 -9.48 -12.88 4.21
C TYR A 177 -9.39 -14.24 3.50
N ARG A 178 -8.71 -14.23 2.36
CA ARG A 178 -8.36 -15.45 1.65
C ARG A 178 -6.86 -15.51 1.59
N ASP A 179 -6.31 -16.64 2.02
CA ASP A 179 -4.88 -16.91 1.99
C ASP A 179 -4.31 -16.58 0.61
N ARG A 180 -3.24 -15.78 0.58
CA ARG A 180 -2.53 -15.37 -0.63
C ARG A 180 -1.94 -16.57 -1.37
N LEU A 181 -1.57 -17.65 -0.68
CA LEU A 181 -1.08 -18.88 -1.29
C LEU A 181 -2.13 -19.56 -2.17
N SER A 182 -3.43 -19.34 -1.89
CA SER A 182 -4.52 -19.83 -2.74
C SER A 182 -4.70 -19.01 -4.03
N ARG A 183 -4.00 -17.89 -4.18
CA ARG A 183 -4.11 -16.99 -5.34
C ARG A 183 -2.94 -17.18 -6.28
N HIS A 184 -3.23 -17.31 -7.56
CA HIS A 184 -2.21 -17.40 -8.60
C HIS A 184 -2.09 -16.05 -9.35
N PRO A 185 -0.91 -15.41 -9.43
CA PRO A 185 -0.77 -14.10 -10.08
C PRO A 185 -1.28 -14.09 -11.52
N VAL A 186 -1.06 -15.17 -12.27
CA VAL A 186 -1.51 -15.30 -13.68
C VAL A 186 -3.04 -15.37 -13.83
N SER A 187 -3.77 -15.78 -12.79
CA SER A 187 -5.24 -15.81 -12.83
C SER A 187 -5.88 -14.51 -12.32
N ALA A 188 -5.07 -13.54 -11.89
CA ALA A 188 -5.57 -12.25 -11.43
C ALA A 188 -6.36 -11.53 -12.53
N ARG A 189 -7.52 -11.01 -12.15
CA ARG A 189 -8.37 -10.17 -12.99
C ARG A 189 -8.34 -8.76 -12.45
N HIS A 190 -8.24 -7.78 -13.34
CA HIS A 190 -8.40 -6.39 -12.93
C HIS A 190 -9.88 -6.08 -12.71
N ASP A 191 -10.15 -5.14 -11.82
CA ASP A 191 -11.49 -4.56 -11.68
C ASP A 191 -11.71 -3.42 -12.66
N ASP A 192 -12.96 -2.99 -12.81
CA ASP A 192 -13.32 -1.78 -13.54
C ASP A 192 -13.36 -0.59 -12.58
N VAL A 193 -12.53 0.43 -12.85
CA VAL A 193 -12.40 1.61 -11.97
C VAL A 193 -13.68 2.45 -11.92
N ILE A 194 -14.39 2.64 -13.04
CA ILE A 194 -15.64 3.42 -13.08
C ILE A 194 -16.72 2.70 -12.26
N MET A 195 -16.82 1.38 -12.42
CA MET A 195 -17.74 0.55 -11.63
C MET A 195 -17.40 0.61 -10.15
N LYS A 196 -16.11 0.55 -9.78
CA LYS A 196 -15.66 0.73 -8.40
C LYS A 196 -16.07 2.09 -7.84
N MET A 197 -15.75 3.16 -8.54
CA MET A 197 -16.10 4.53 -8.12
C MET A 197 -17.60 4.67 -7.90
N PHE A 198 -18.41 4.20 -8.85
CA PHE A 198 -19.87 4.23 -8.74
C PHE A 198 -20.38 3.46 -7.51
N ARG A 199 -19.92 2.22 -7.33
CA ARG A 199 -20.33 1.39 -6.19
C ARG A 199 -19.96 2.03 -4.86
N THR A 200 -18.74 2.55 -4.75
CA THR A 200 -18.25 3.18 -3.52
C THR A 200 -19.02 4.45 -3.19
N MET A 201 -19.26 5.34 -4.17
CA MET A 201 -20.07 6.53 -3.95
C MET A 201 -21.50 6.19 -3.53
N ARG A 202 -22.11 5.20 -4.20
CA ARG A 202 -23.48 4.75 -3.87
C ARG A 202 -23.57 4.19 -2.45
N GLU A 203 -22.63 3.33 -2.08
CA GLU A 203 -22.61 2.70 -0.74
C GLU A 203 -22.32 3.73 0.35
N THR A 204 -21.39 4.66 0.11
CA THR A 204 -21.08 5.75 1.03
C THR A 204 -22.28 6.66 1.26
N HIS A 205 -23.00 7.01 0.18
CA HIS A 205 -24.23 7.79 0.28
C HIS A 205 -25.31 7.06 1.08
N ARG A 206 -25.51 5.76 0.79
CA ARG A 206 -26.48 4.90 1.51
C ARG A 206 -26.19 4.82 3.01
N LEU A 207 -24.92 4.75 3.38
CA LEU A 207 -24.48 4.56 4.77
C LEU A 207 -24.22 5.87 5.52
N ARG A 208 -24.48 7.04 4.91
CA ARG A 208 -24.22 8.35 5.53
C ARG A 208 -25.02 8.59 6.83
N SER A 209 -26.16 7.92 7.00
CA SER A 209 -26.96 7.99 8.24
C SER A 209 -26.36 7.18 9.38
N ASN A 210 -25.85 5.98 9.08
CA ASN A 210 -25.28 5.07 10.08
C ASN A 210 -23.76 5.20 10.27
N ARG A 211 -23.07 5.85 9.31
CA ARG A 211 -21.63 6.17 9.28
C ARG A 211 -20.66 5.01 9.52
N HIS A 212 -21.14 3.77 9.40
CA HIS A 212 -20.34 2.56 9.49
C HIS A 212 -20.17 1.96 8.09
N ILE A 213 -18.93 1.82 7.61
CA ILE A 213 -18.62 1.30 6.27
C ILE A 213 -17.61 0.16 6.37
N ARG A 214 -17.76 -0.85 5.51
CA ARG A 214 -16.71 -1.86 5.26
C ARG A 214 -16.28 -1.82 3.80
N LEU A 215 -15.00 -1.52 3.57
CA LEU A 215 -14.37 -1.60 2.26
C LEU A 215 -13.69 -2.96 2.10
N LYS A 216 -14.01 -3.65 1.01
CA LYS A 216 -13.53 -5.02 0.73
C LYS A 216 -12.42 -4.98 -0.31
N GLY A 217 -11.38 -5.76 -0.10
CA GLY A 217 -10.18 -5.79 -0.95
C GLY A 217 -8.93 -6.20 -0.19
N CYS A 218 -7.92 -6.66 -0.92
CA CYS A 218 -6.60 -6.99 -0.36
C CYS A 218 -5.51 -6.62 -1.39
N PRO A 219 -5.07 -5.34 -1.42
CA PRO A 219 -5.58 -4.20 -0.64
C PRO A 219 -6.89 -3.61 -1.20
N VAL A 220 -7.54 -2.74 -0.42
CA VAL A 220 -8.60 -1.85 -0.91
C VAL A 220 -7.96 -0.71 -1.71
N SER A 221 -8.51 -0.37 -2.88
CA SER A 221 -7.87 0.60 -3.77
C SER A 221 -7.88 2.03 -3.20
N VAL A 222 -6.84 2.80 -3.52
CA VAL A 222 -6.73 4.24 -3.20
C VAL A 222 -7.98 4.99 -3.63
N ALA A 223 -8.51 4.69 -4.82
CA ALA A 223 -9.72 5.32 -5.35
C ALA A 223 -10.94 5.15 -4.43
N GLU A 224 -11.13 3.96 -3.85
CA GLU A 224 -12.25 3.70 -2.97
C GLU A 224 -12.10 4.44 -1.64
N GLN A 225 -10.90 4.42 -1.05
CA GLN A 225 -10.60 5.12 0.20
C GLN A 225 -10.74 6.64 0.02
N LEU A 226 -10.18 7.18 -1.07
CA LEU A 226 -10.27 8.59 -1.45
C LEU A 226 -11.72 9.05 -1.57
N LEU A 227 -12.58 8.27 -2.22
CA LEU A 227 -13.99 8.62 -2.39
C LEU A 227 -14.77 8.61 -1.07
N VAL A 228 -14.48 7.66 -0.17
CA VAL A 228 -15.09 7.63 1.16
C VAL A 228 -14.67 8.86 1.96
N LEU A 229 -13.38 9.17 2.00
CA LEU A 229 -12.84 10.33 2.72
C LEU A 229 -13.38 11.65 2.15
N ALA A 230 -13.38 11.81 0.82
CA ALA A 230 -13.92 13.00 0.17
C ALA A 230 -15.40 13.20 0.52
N ALA A 231 -16.22 12.15 0.41
CA ALA A 231 -17.62 12.19 0.75
C ALA A 231 -17.87 12.49 2.25
N ALA A 232 -17.04 11.93 3.14
CA ALA A 232 -17.12 12.18 4.59
C ALA A 232 -16.77 13.64 4.93
N ALA A 233 -15.75 14.21 4.27
CA ALA A 233 -15.30 15.60 4.42
C ALA A 233 -16.13 16.62 3.64
N GLY A 234 -17.11 16.19 2.84
CA GLY A 234 -17.88 17.07 1.96
C GLY A 234 -17.04 17.69 0.83
N ILE A 235 -15.90 17.08 0.50
CA ILE A 235 -15.03 17.48 -0.60
C ILE A 235 -15.60 16.88 -1.90
N PRO A 236 -15.74 17.66 -2.98
CA PRO A 236 -16.20 17.14 -4.27
C PRO A 236 -15.32 15.99 -4.78
N ASN A 237 -15.92 15.06 -5.52
CA ASN A 237 -15.20 13.91 -6.07
C ASN A 237 -13.98 14.35 -6.91
N PRO A 238 -12.74 14.03 -6.50
CA PRO A 238 -11.51 14.36 -7.22
C PRO A 238 -11.48 13.96 -8.70
N TYR A 239 -12.06 12.80 -9.03
CA TYR A 239 -12.07 12.28 -10.40
C TYR A 239 -13.00 13.05 -11.33
N LEU A 240 -13.97 13.77 -10.78
CA LEU A 240 -14.94 14.57 -11.54
C LEU A 240 -14.57 16.06 -11.53
N ALA A 241 -13.43 16.43 -10.93
CA ALA A 241 -12.93 17.80 -11.00
C ALA A 241 -12.70 18.19 -12.48
N PRO A 242 -13.11 19.40 -12.92
CA PRO A 242 -13.03 19.80 -14.33
C PRO A 242 -11.64 19.61 -14.96
N ALA A 243 -10.57 19.88 -14.19
CA ALA A 243 -9.19 19.74 -14.63
C ALA A 243 -8.73 18.29 -14.83
N ARG A 244 -9.45 17.29 -14.31
CA ARG A 244 -9.05 15.88 -14.30
C ARG A 244 -10.02 14.97 -15.05
N ALA A 245 -11.29 15.33 -15.14
CA ALA A 245 -12.35 14.48 -15.71
C ALA A 245 -12.06 14.08 -17.17
N ILE A 246 -11.67 15.04 -18.03
CA ILE A 246 -11.38 14.78 -19.44
C ILE A 246 -10.12 13.91 -19.60
N PRO A 247 -8.96 14.25 -19.01
CA PRO A 247 -7.78 13.36 -19.04
C PRO A 247 -8.08 11.95 -18.53
N PHE A 248 -8.81 11.84 -17.41
CA PHE A 248 -9.18 10.54 -16.84
C PHE A 248 -10.05 9.71 -17.80
N ALA A 249 -11.09 10.30 -18.37
CA ALA A 249 -11.96 9.62 -19.33
C ALA A 249 -11.17 9.16 -20.56
N ASN A 250 -10.34 10.04 -21.13
CA ASN A 250 -9.49 9.71 -22.27
C ASN A 250 -8.53 8.55 -21.97
N SER A 251 -7.84 8.58 -20.83
CA SER A 251 -6.96 7.49 -20.40
C SER A 251 -7.73 6.18 -20.21
N TYR A 252 -8.91 6.23 -19.59
CA TYR A 252 -9.75 5.05 -19.37
C TYR A 252 -10.20 4.41 -20.70
N PHE A 253 -10.75 5.20 -21.62
CA PHE A 253 -11.23 4.68 -22.91
C PHE A 253 -10.09 4.26 -23.84
N SER A 254 -8.95 4.94 -23.79
CA SER A 254 -7.73 4.53 -24.51
C SER A 254 -7.25 3.17 -24.00
N TRP A 255 -7.09 3.01 -22.68
CA TRP A 255 -6.71 1.73 -22.08
C TRP A 255 -7.71 0.60 -22.41
N ARG A 256 -9.02 0.88 -22.34
CA ARG A 256 -10.07 -0.09 -22.72
C ARG A 256 -9.92 -0.54 -24.17
N THR A 257 -9.78 0.41 -25.09
CA THR A 257 -9.60 0.15 -26.53
C THR A 257 -8.34 -0.69 -26.77
N HIS A 258 -7.20 -0.30 -26.20
CA HIS A 258 -5.96 -1.05 -26.33
C HIS A 258 -6.06 -2.46 -25.75
N SER A 259 -6.71 -2.63 -24.60
CA SER A 259 -6.90 -3.93 -23.97
C SER A 259 -7.75 -4.87 -24.84
N VAL A 260 -8.81 -4.35 -25.47
CA VAL A 260 -9.63 -5.11 -26.42
C VAL A 260 -8.83 -5.49 -27.66
N LEU A 261 -8.12 -4.53 -28.28
CA LEU A 261 -7.30 -4.79 -29.46
C LEU A 261 -6.20 -5.84 -29.21
N ARG A 262 -5.51 -5.76 -28.06
CA ARG A 262 -4.50 -6.77 -27.68
C ARG A 262 -5.14 -8.14 -27.52
N ARG A 263 -6.29 -8.23 -26.85
CA ARG A 263 -7.01 -9.50 -26.69
C ARG A 263 -7.46 -10.10 -28.03
N LEU A 264 -7.95 -9.27 -28.96
CA LEU A 264 -8.31 -9.72 -30.32
C LEU A 264 -7.10 -10.23 -31.12
N ARG A 265 -5.89 -9.72 -30.85
CA ARG A 265 -4.63 -10.20 -31.43
C ARG A 265 -4.03 -11.42 -30.72
N GLY A 266 -4.76 -12.01 -29.75
CA GLY A 266 -4.26 -13.15 -28.97
C GLY A 266 -3.17 -12.77 -27.96
N ASP A 267 -3.08 -11.50 -27.59
CA ASP A 267 -2.12 -10.96 -26.63
C ASP A 267 -2.80 -10.67 -25.28
N PRO A 268 -2.89 -11.66 -24.36
CA PRO A 268 -3.53 -11.46 -23.07
C PRO A 268 -2.73 -10.50 -22.19
N TYR A 269 -3.44 -9.78 -21.32
CA TYR A 269 -2.82 -8.85 -20.37
C TYR A 269 -1.81 -9.57 -19.44
N ASN A 270 -2.21 -10.71 -18.90
CA ASN A 270 -1.39 -11.49 -17.99
C ASN A 270 -0.74 -12.65 -18.74
N LYS A 271 0.59 -12.72 -18.72
CA LYS A 271 1.38 -13.74 -19.40
C LYS A 271 2.24 -14.46 -18.38
N ARG A 272 2.48 -15.75 -18.63
CA ARG A 272 3.50 -16.50 -17.88
C ARG A 272 4.88 -15.92 -18.23
N GLY A 273 5.71 -15.75 -17.21
CA GLY A 273 7.13 -15.44 -17.41
C GLY A 273 7.85 -16.58 -18.10
N LEU A 274 9.06 -16.30 -18.59
CA LEU A 274 9.90 -17.28 -19.29
C LEU A 274 10.43 -18.39 -18.38
N ALA A 275 10.46 -18.14 -17.07
CA ALA A 275 10.92 -19.10 -16.07
C ALA A 275 9.81 -19.37 -15.04
N GLU A 276 9.85 -20.55 -14.43
CA GLU A 276 9.06 -20.84 -13.24
C GLU A 276 9.52 -19.97 -12.06
N ARG A 277 8.64 -19.81 -11.06
CA ARG A 277 8.99 -19.07 -9.85
C ARG A 277 10.19 -19.73 -9.16
N GLY A 278 11.27 -18.98 -8.96
CA GLY A 278 12.52 -19.49 -8.39
C GLY A 278 13.59 -19.83 -9.45
N ALA A 279 13.19 -20.17 -10.67
CA ALA A 279 14.11 -20.52 -11.76
C ALA A 279 14.76 -19.29 -12.42
N ALA A 280 14.27 -18.09 -12.13
CA ALA A 280 14.85 -16.83 -12.59
C ALA A 280 15.99 -16.31 -11.68
N LYS A 281 16.59 -17.18 -10.86
CA LYS A 281 17.74 -16.83 -10.04
C LYS A 281 18.92 -16.48 -10.96
N THR A 282 19.64 -15.41 -10.64
CA THR A 282 20.90 -15.08 -11.32
C THR A 282 21.86 -16.26 -11.17
N GLU A 283 22.30 -16.84 -12.28
CA GLU A 283 23.44 -17.76 -12.29
C GLU A 283 24.69 -16.94 -11.99
N LEU A 284 25.30 -17.20 -10.84
CA LEU A 284 26.60 -16.62 -10.52
C LEU A 284 27.68 -17.44 -11.26
N PRO A 285 28.72 -16.80 -11.81
CA PRO A 285 29.87 -17.52 -12.33
C PRO A 285 30.41 -18.46 -11.25
N ALA A 286 30.81 -19.67 -11.63
CA ALA A 286 31.64 -20.48 -10.74
C ALA A 286 32.98 -19.75 -10.60
N ASN A 287 33.30 -19.32 -9.38
CA ASN A 287 34.60 -18.76 -9.02
C ASN A 287 35.72 -19.79 -9.24
#